data_AF-A0A497G9B0-F1
#
_entry.id   AF-A0A497G9B0-F1
#
_cell.length_a   1.000
_cell.length_b   1.000
_cell.length_c   1.000
_cell.angle_alpha   90.00
_cell.angle_beta   90.00
_cell.angle_gamma   90.00
#
_symmetry.space_group_name_H-M   'P 1'
#
loop_
_entity.id
_entity.type
_entity.pdbx_description
1 polymer ?
#
loop_
_entity_poly.entity_id
_entity_poly.type
_entity_poly.pdbx_seq_one_letter_code
_entity_poly.pdbx_strand_id
1 'polypeptide(L)'
;MYGRDHRSITERALELLEERGYQIPRAFKNKLLEACVEPDRAPDYVPRHEVVLEAILTEDASKPTRVPHHTASTRFIMGLLQRARGELLRRGRATRSVAATLGRALHYVQDRCIVSPKISRRYHDEVERRVSAYLRRVQVKLVEPLGKTKLRSLLRRQRASREAARAVSEALALTYAVLYAVICNPLKAPSDLLVRAQEFRGRLRGVLKAVYTAVAATPLLSTLFVAVTALPTIVAGLQSLKTPEMLTHFTIAIIPLSFSSVVGIFTLEALFSRRLTVFLRRLHDATDGRYLVIVALFTFLALNLSRSIFAAAVCVSALACTMLTAAPYLSRNFRLVRGEAYWFKWD
;
A
#
# COMPACT_ATOMS: atom_id res chain seq x y z
N MET A 1 -19.71 17.26 -2.09
CA MET A 1 -20.21 17.08 -3.45
C MET A 1 -21.40 16.14 -3.33
N TYR A 2 -22.52 16.35 -4.04
CA TYR A 2 -23.62 15.39 -3.96
C TYR A 2 -23.39 14.19 -4.88
N GLY A 3 -24.01 13.04 -4.57
CA GLY A 3 -23.92 11.84 -5.42
C GLY A 3 -24.20 12.07 -6.91
N ARG A 4 -25.09 12.99 -7.29
CA ARG A 4 -25.34 13.30 -8.71
C ARG A 4 -24.10 13.87 -9.42
N ASP A 5 -23.34 14.72 -8.73
CA ASP A 5 -22.16 15.39 -9.26
C ASP A 5 -20.99 14.40 -9.41
N HIS A 6 -20.79 13.52 -8.42
CA HIS A 6 -19.80 12.43 -8.50
C HIS A 6 -20.02 11.55 -9.73
N ARG A 7 -21.29 11.20 -9.98
CA ARG A 7 -21.69 10.43 -11.15
C ARG A 7 -21.37 11.17 -12.44
N SER A 8 -21.76 12.44 -12.57
CA SER A 8 -21.52 13.22 -13.79
C SER A 8 -20.04 13.44 -14.09
N ILE A 9 -19.20 13.69 -13.08
CA ILE A 9 -17.74 13.80 -13.26
C ILE A 9 -17.16 12.47 -13.74
N THR A 10 -17.58 11.36 -13.13
CA THR A 10 -17.12 10.02 -13.50
C THR A 10 -17.55 9.65 -14.91
N GLU A 11 -18.79 9.94 -15.27
CA GLU A 11 -19.34 9.71 -16.61
C GLU A 11 -18.56 10.50 -17.67
N ARG A 12 -18.32 11.79 -17.44
CA ARG A 12 -17.52 12.60 -18.38
C ARG A 12 -16.08 12.10 -18.51
N ALA A 13 -15.46 11.64 -17.42
CA ALA A 13 -14.12 11.08 -17.48
C ALA A 13 -14.05 9.76 -18.29
N LEU A 14 -15.11 8.95 -18.22
CA LEU A 14 -15.24 7.73 -19.03
C LEU A 14 -15.42 8.06 -20.50
N GLU A 15 -16.26 9.05 -20.83
CA GLU A 15 -16.41 9.54 -22.21
C GLU A 15 -15.07 10.01 -22.78
N LEU A 16 -14.28 10.76 -22.00
CA LEU A 16 -12.95 11.22 -22.42
C LEU A 16 -11.98 10.04 -22.69
N LEU A 17 -12.12 8.91 -22.01
CA LEU A 17 -11.36 7.69 -22.31
C LEU A 17 -11.88 7.01 -23.57
N GLU A 18 -13.20 6.95 -23.76
CA GLU A 18 -13.83 6.40 -24.96
C GLU A 18 -13.46 7.23 -26.21
N GLU A 19 -13.43 8.56 -26.12
CA GLU A 19 -12.95 9.51 -27.14
C GLU A 19 -11.47 9.27 -27.51
N ARG A 20 -10.67 8.72 -26.57
CA ARG A 20 -9.26 8.33 -26.77
C ARG A 20 -9.11 6.90 -27.33
N GLY A 21 -10.21 6.21 -27.61
CA GLY A 21 -10.23 4.85 -28.18
C GLY A 21 -10.21 3.72 -27.14
N TYR A 22 -10.33 4.01 -25.84
CA TYR A 22 -10.38 2.97 -24.81
C TYR A 22 -11.77 2.33 -24.76
N GLN A 23 -11.83 1.00 -24.89
CA GLN A 23 -13.09 0.25 -24.78
C GLN A 23 -13.39 -0.11 -23.33
N ILE A 24 -14.51 0.40 -22.81
CA ILE A 24 -14.94 0.17 -21.43
C ILE A 24 -16.25 -0.62 -21.43
N PRO A 25 -16.30 -1.84 -20.84
CA PRO A 25 -17.52 -2.64 -20.83
C PRO A 25 -18.69 -1.93 -20.14
N ARG A 26 -19.87 -1.94 -20.75
CA ARG A 26 -21.07 -1.27 -20.21
C ARG A 26 -21.43 -1.71 -18.79
N ALA A 27 -21.33 -3.02 -18.49
CA ALA A 27 -21.59 -3.54 -17.15
C ALA A 27 -20.60 -3.01 -16.10
N PHE A 28 -19.34 -2.79 -16.49
CA PHE A 28 -18.33 -2.16 -15.63
C PHE A 28 -18.67 -0.68 -15.42
N LYS A 29 -18.96 0.05 -16.51
CA LYS A 29 -19.35 1.47 -16.49
C LYS A 29 -20.52 1.72 -15.54
N ASN A 30 -21.59 0.94 -15.67
CA ASN A 30 -22.79 1.08 -14.83
C ASN A 30 -22.47 0.87 -13.34
N LYS A 31 -21.72 -0.18 -12.99
CA LYS A 31 -21.38 -0.43 -11.58
C LYS A 31 -20.42 0.62 -11.03
N LEU A 32 -19.52 1.16 -11.85
CA LEU A 32 -18.60 2.22 -11.45
C LEU A 32 -19.35 3.51 -11.09
N LEU A 33 -20.32 3.89 -11.94
CA LEU A 33 -21.18 5.05 -11.73
C LEU A 33 -22.06 4.91 -10.49
N GLU A 34 -22.55 3.70 -10.21
CA GLU A 34 -23.28 3.39 -8.97
C GLU A 34 -22.37 3.47 -7.73
N ALA A 35 -21.16 2.92 -7.82
CA ALA A 35 -20.26 2.85 -6.67
C ALA A 35 -19.59 4.18 -6.32
N CYS A 36 -19.46 5.12 -7.27
CA CYS A 36 -18.90 6.45 -6.99
C CYS A 36 -19.80 7.35 -6.14
N VAL A 37 -21.06 6.97 -5.95
CA VAL A 37 -22.02 7.67 -5.07
C VAL A 37 -22.27 6.93 -3.77
N GLU A 38 -21.80 5.69 -3.66
CA GLU A 38 -22.06 4.80 -2.52
C GLU A 38 -21.50 5.33 -1.20
N PRO A 39 -20.30 5.96 -1.13
CA PRO A 39 -19.77 6.46 0.13
C PRO A 39 -20.63 7.53 0.82
N ASP A 40 -21.48 8.25 0.09
CA ASP A 40 -22.47 9.18 0.67
C ASP A 40 -23.56 8.45 1.46
N ARG A 41 -23.88 7.21 1.07
CA ARG A 41 -24.93 6.37 1.67
C ARG A 41 -24.37 5.41 2.71
N ALA A 42 -23.22 4.81 2.39
CA ALA A 42 -22.54 3.80 3.18
C ALA A 42 -21.04 4.17 3.27
N PRO A 43 -20.66 5.01 4.25
CA PRO A 43 -19.30 5.53 4.33
C PRO A 43 -18.29 4.42 4.66
N ASP A 44 -17.03 4.64 4.26
CA ASP A 44 -15.94 3.76 4.69
C ASP A 44 -15.56 3.96 6.15
N TYR A 45 -15.03 2.89 6.72
CA TYR A 45 -14.38 2.93 8.01
C TYR A 45 -12.97 2.35 7.91
N VAL A 46 -12.05 2.93 8.67
CA VAL A 46 -10.69 2.43 8.86
C VAL A 46 -10.46 2.15 10.35
N PRO A 47 -9.63 1.16 10.71
CA PRO A 47 -9.22 0.97 12.09
C PRO A 47 -8.61 2.27 12.67
N ARG A 48 -8.98 2.62 13.91
CA ARG A 48 -8.60 3.90 14.54
C ARG A 48 -7.08 4.14 14.59
N HIS A 49 -6.28 3.08 14.67
CA HIS A 49 -4.81 3.17 14.69
C HIS A 49 -4.16 3.63 13.37
N GLU A 50 -4.89 3.67 12.25
CA GLU A 50 -4.40 4.27 11.00
C GLU A 50 -4.57 5.80 10.96
N VAL A 51 -5.27 6.38 11.95
CA VAL A 51 -5.40 7.83 12.20
C VAL A 51 -4.44 8.17 13.35
N VAL A 52 -3.35 8.87 13.04
CA VAL A 52 -2.14 8.96 13.88
C VAL A 52 -2.36 9.68 15.23
N LEU A 53 -1.60 9.21 16.23
CA LEU A 53 -1.30 9.71 17.60
C LEU A 53 -2.40 9.61 18.68
N GLU A 54 -3.66 9.90 18.39
CA GLU A 54 -4.73 9.86 19.41
C GLU A 54 -5.12 8.43 19.84
N ALA A 55 -4.90 7.45 18.95
CA ALA A 55 -5.22 6.04 19.16
C ALA A 55 -4.29 5.33 20.16
N ILE A 56 -3.12 5.91 20.48
CA ILE A 56 -2.19 5.36 21.47
C ILE A 56 -2.61 5.76 22.89
N LEU A 57 -3.38 6.84 23.05
CA LEU A 57 -3.73 7.43 24.34
C LEU A 57 -5.19 7.21 24.76
N THR A 58 -6.01 6.53 23.95
CA THR A 58 -7.44 6.32 24.24
C THR A 58 -7.78 4.83 24.25
N GLU A 59 -8.35 4.37 25.37
CA GLU A 59 -8.68 2.97 25.71
C GLU A 59 -9.66 2.26 24.74
N ASP A 60 -10.13 2.92 23.67
CA ASP A 60 -11.13 2.37 22.76
C ASP A 60 -10.61 2.31 21.30
N ALA A 61 -9.51 1.54 21.12
CA ALA A 61 -8.93 1.20 19.82
C ALA A 61 -9.80 0.24 18.99
N SER A 62 -10.93 -0.22 19.55
CA SER A 62 -11.82 -1.24 18.97
C SER A 62 -12.80 -0.70 17.94
N LYS A 63 -13.18 0.58 18.01
CA LYS A 63 -14.20 1.17 17.14
C LYS A 63 -13.59 1.73 15.85
N PRO A 64 -14.07 1.29 14.67
CA PRO A 64 -13.54 1.78 13.41
C PRO A 64 -13.97 3.24 13.19
N THR A 65 -13.06 4.07 12.66
CA THR A 65 -13.29 5.50 12.43
C THR A 65 -13.80 5.73 11.02
N ARG A 66 -14.88 6.50 10.89
CA ARG A 66 -15.42 6.90 9.59
C ARG A 66 -14.36 7.69 8.82
N VAL A 67 -14.12 7.31 7.57
CA VAL A 67 -13.22 8.05 6.68
C VAL A 67 -13.88 9.39 6.32
N PRO A 68 -13.24 10.53 6.59
CA PRO A 68 -13.77 11.83 6.18
C PRO A 68 -13.63 12.00 4.66
N HIS A 69 -14.71 12.36 3.96
CA HIS A 69 -14.69 12.33 2.49
C HIS A 69 -13.71 13.35 1.89
N HIS A 70 -13.81 14.61 2.33
CA HIS A 70 -12.99 15.73 1.84
C HIS A 70 -11.52 15.72 2.30
N THR A 71 -11.19 14.95 3.34
CA THR A 71 -9.83 14.88 3.91
C THR A 71 -9.27 13.47 3.93
N ALA A 72 -9.85 12.56 3.13
CA ALA A 72 -9.39 11.19 2.99
C ALA A 72 -7.89 11.15 2.63
N SER A 73 -7.11 10.37 3.39
CA SER A 73 -5.68 10.34 3.18
C SER A 73 -5.32 9.74 1.81
N THR A 74 -4.25 10.23 1.18
CA THR A 74 -3.74 9.61 -0.05
C THR A 74 -3.39 8.13 0.15
N ARG A 75 -2.98 7.73 1.36
CA ARG A 75 -2.74 6.32 1.71
C ARG A 75 -4.02 5.50 1.55
N PHE A 76 -5.14 5.96 2.11
CA PHE A 76 -6.43 5.29 2.04
C PHE A 76 -6.91 5.15 0.58
N ILE A 77 -6.91 6.24 -0.18
CA ILE A 77 -7.30 6.23 -1.61
C ILE A 77 -6.41 5.26 -2.40
N MET A 78 -5.09 5.34 -2.25
CA MET A 78 -4.18 4.41 -2.93
C MET A 78 -4.39 2.95 -2.52
N GLY A 79 -4.86 2.69 -1.29
CA GLY A 79 -5.26 1.36 -0.83
C GLY A 79 -6.43 0.80 -1.63
N LEU A 80 -7.49 1.59 -1.83
CA LEU A 80 -8.62 1.22 -2.69
C LEU A 80 -8.16 0.97 -4.14
N LEU A 81 -7.36 1.89 -4.69
CA LEU A 81 -6.87 1.78 -6.07
C LEU A 81 -5.98 0.55 -6.27
N GLN A 82 -5.12 0.23 -5.30
CA GLN A 82 -4.29 -0.98 -5.34
C GLN A 82 -5.12 -2.26 -5.24
N ARG A 83 -6.20 -2.28 -4.44
CA ARG A 83 -7.15 -3.41 -4.42
C ARG A 83 -7.84 -3.59 -5.78
N ALA A 84 -8.38 -2.52 -6.35
CA ALA A 84 -9.04 -2.55 -7.65
C ALA A 84 -8.09 -3.03 -8.75
N ARG A 85 -6.88 -2.44 -8.82
CA ARG A 85 -5.87 -2.83 -9.80
C ARG A 85 -5.39 -4.27 -9.60
N GLY A 86 -5.14 -4.69 -8.35
CA GLY A 86 -4.72 -6.05 -8.04
C GLY A 86 -5.75 -7.10 -8.46
N GLU A 87 -7.04 -6.84 -8.23
CA GLU A 87 -8.11 -7.71 -8.72
C GLU A 87 -8.15 -7.75 -10.25
N LEU A 88 -8.06 -6.60 -10.91
CA LEU A 88 -8.03 -6.50 -12.37
C LEU A 88 -6.86 -7.32 -12.96
N LEU A 89 -5.66 -7.22 -12.38
CA LEU A 89 -4.50 -8.02 -12.81
C LEU A 89 -4.76 -9.53 -12.64
N ARG A 90 -5.35 -9.93 -11.50
CA ARG A 90 -5.65 -11.33 -11.20
C ARG A 90 -6.71 -11.91 -12.14
N ARG A 91 -7.75 -11.14 -12.45
CA ARG A 91 -8.85 -11.56 -13.33
C ARG A 91 -8.54 -11.39 -14.81
N GLY A 92 -7.57 -10.54 -15.15
CA GLY A 92 -7.22 -10.18 -16.53
C GLY A 92 -8.26 -9.31 -17.24
N ARG A 93 -9.30 -8.85 -16.52
CA ARG A 93 -10.41 -8.09 -17.09
C ARG A 93 -11.07 -7.19 -16.04
N ALA A 94 -11.76 -6.15 -16.50
CA ALA A 94 -12.54 -5.25 -15.68
C ALA A 94 -13.84 -5.96 -15.20
N THR A 95 -13.97 -6.17 -13.89
CA THR A 95 -15.14 -6.84 -13.26
C THR A 95 -16.01 -5.84 -12.49
N ARG A 96 -17.23 -6.25 -12.12
CA ARG A 96 -18.12 -5.46 -11.25
C ARG A 96 -17.48 -5.14 -9.89
N SER A 97 -16.67 -6.05 -9.34
CA SER A 97 -15.96 -5.83 -8.07
C SER A 97 -14.81 -4.81 -8.21
N VAL A 98 -14.09 -4.84 -9.33
CA VAL A 98 -13.11 -3.79 -9.67
C VAL A 98 -13.82 -2.44 -9.79
N ALA A 99 -14.96 -2.37 -10.50
CA ALA A 99 -15.76 -1.17 -10.63
C ALA A 99 -16.25 -0.63 -9.28
N ALA A 100 -16.73 -1.52 -8.41
CA ALA A 100 -17.20 -1.15 -7.08
C ALA A 100 -16.08 -0.49 -6.24
N THR A 101 -14.92 -1.15 -6.18
CA THR A 101 -13.77 -0.63 -5.42
C THR A 101 -13.23 0.68 -6.01
N LEU A 102 -13.15 0.75 -7.34
CA LEU A 102 -12.65 1.93 -8.05
C LEU A 102 -13.61 3.12 -7.90
N GLY A 103 -14.92 2.91 -8.01
CA GLY A 103 -15.92 3.96 -7.87
C GLY A 103 -15.84 4.63 -6.50
N ARG A 104 -15.71 3.82 -5.44
CA ARG A 104 -15.52 4.34 -4.08
C ARG A 104 -14.22 5.15 -3.95
N ALA A 105 -13.14 4.76 -4.62
CA ALA A 105 -11.91 5.57 -4.65
C ALA A 105 -12.12 6.91 -5.36
N LEU A 106 -12.84 6.91 -6.49
CA LEU A 106 -13.13 8.12 -7.27
C LEU A 106 -13.96 9.13 -6.48
N HIS A 107 -14.90 8.66 -5.66
CA HIS A 107 -15.65 9.52 -4.74
C HIS A 107 -14.70 10.38 -3.88
N TYR A 108 -13.78 9.75 -3.15
CA TYR A 108 -12.82 10.46 -2.30
C TYR A 108 -11.84 11.34 -3.08
N VAL A 109 -11.46 10.90 -4.29
CA VAL A 109 -10.63 11.74 -5.18
C VAL A 109 -11.39 13.00 -5.57
N GLN A 110 -12.66 12.90 -5.93
CA GLN A 110 -13.47 14.05 -6.33
C GLN A 110 -13.74 14.99 -5.16
N ASP A 111 -14.08 14.45 -3.98
CA ASP A 111 -14.40 15.27 -2.82
C ASP A 111 -13.20 16.06 -2.28
N ARG A 112 -11.98 15.51 -2.40
CA ARG A 112 -10.75 16.22 -2.04
C ARG A 112 -10.44 17.44 -2.93
N CYS A 113 -11.10 17.62 -4.07
CA CYS A 113 -10.98 18.81 -4.90
C CYS A 113 -11.84 19.98 -4.41
N ILE A 114 -12.78 19.73 -3.50
CA ILE A 114 -13.70 20.74 -2.96
C ILE A 114 -13.33 21.06 -1.51
N VAL A 115 -13.47 22.33 -1.14
CA VAL A 115 -13.33 22.76 0.26
C VAL A 115 -14.39 22.07 1.12
N SER A 116 -13.95 21.46 2.23
CA SER A 116 -14.86 20.79 3.16
C SER A 116 -15.96 21.75 3.67
N PRO A 117 -17.21 21.28 3.82
CA PRO A 117 -18.28 22.12 4.38
C PRO A 117 -17.99 22.53 5.83
N LYS A 118 -17.15 21.77 6.55
CA LYS A 118 -16.64 22.14 7.89
C LYS A 118 -15.74 23.38 7.88
N ILE A 119 -15.08 23.66 6.74
CA ILE A 119 -14.21 24.82 6.56
C ILE A 119 -15.02 25.99 5.99
N SER A 120 -15.82 25.73 4.94
CA SER A 120 -16.71 26.73 4.36
C SER A 120 -17.85 26.07 3.59
N ARG A 121 -19.04 26.13 4.17
CA ARG A 121 -20.28 25.66 3.54
C ARG A 121 -20.61 26.47 2.28
N ARG A 122 -20.37 27.78 2.29
CA ARG A 122 -20.61 28.65 1.13
C ARG A 122 -19.86 28.19 -0.13
N TYR A 123 -18.55 27.93 -0.01
CA TYR A 123 -17.76 27.49 -1.16
C TYR A 123 -18.14 26.08 -1.61
N HIS A 124 -18.41 25.19 -0.65
CA HIS A 124 -18.85 23.83 -0.93
C HIS A 124 -20.16 23.81 -1.73
N ASP A 125 -21.19 24.51 -1.24
CA ASP A 125 -22.49 24.65 -1.90
C ASP A 125 -22.39 25.39 -3.27
N GLU A 126 -21.43 26.31 -3.43
CA GLU A 126 -21.18 26.98 -4.71
C GLU A 126 -20.62 26.01 -5.76
N VAL A 127 -19.68 25.14 -5.39
CA VAL A 127 -19.17 24.13 -6.32
C VAL A 127 -20.28 23.18 -6.73
N GLU A 128 -21.03 22.66 -5.75
CA GLU A 128 -22.14 21.73 -5.99
C GLU A 128 -23.20 22.29 -6.94
N ARG A 129 -23.65 23.53 -6.73
CA ARG A 129 -24.64 24.17 -7.62
C ARG A 129 -24.15 24.36 -9.05
N ARG A 130 -22.84 24.41 -9.28
CA ARG A 130 -22.24 24.76 -10.57
C ARG A 130 -21.54 23.62 -11.29
N VAL A 131 -21.45 22.42 -10.70
CA VAL A 131 -20.75 21.26 -11.31
C VAL A 131 -21.23 20.99 -12.74
N SER A 132 -22.53 20.83 -12.95
CA SER A 132 -23.08 20.50 -14.28
C SER A 132 -22.87 21.61 -15.32
N ALA A 133 -22.81 22.87 -14.89
CA ALA A 133 -22.54 24.00 -15.79
C ALA A 133 -21.07 24.01 -16.24
N TYR A 134 -20.14 23.73 -15.33
CA TYR A 134 -18.71 23.73 -15.64
C TYR A 134 -18.25 22.47 -16.36
N LEU A 135 -18.78 21.30 -16.05
CA LEU A 135 -18.39 20.04 -16.70
C LEU A 135 -18.46 20.09 -18.23
N ARG A 136 -19.42 20.84 -18.79
CA ARG A 136 -19.58 21.02 -20.24
C ARG A 136 -18.60 22.00 -20.89
N ARG A 137 -17.96 22.87 -20.11
CA ARG A 137 -17.17 24.01 -20.60
C ARG A 137 -15.70 23.97 -20.22
N VAL A 138 -15.35 23.16 -19.22
CA VAL A 138 -13.98 23.12 -18.70
C VAL A 138 -13.08 22.35 -19.67
N GLN A 139 -12.01 23.01 -20.12
CA GLN A 139 -10.87 22.33 -20.71
C GLN A 139 -9.97 21.79 -19.60
N VAL A 140 -9.72 20.48 -19.63
CA VAL A 140 -8.84 19.80 -18.67
C VAL A 140 -7.59 19.31 -19.35
N LYS A 141 -6.43 19.51 -18.72
CA LYS A 141 -5.19 18.84 -19.12
C LYS A 141 -5.26 17.39 -18.67
N LEU A 142 -5.54 16.49 -19.61
CA LEU A 142 -5.58 15.06 -19.35
C LEU A 142 -4.17 14.51 -19.17
N VAL A 143 -3.94 13.85 -18.04
CA VAL A 143 -2.67 13.20 -17.71
C VAL A 143 -2.91 11.70 -17.66
N GLU A 144 -1.99 10.97 -18.31
CA GLU A 144 -1.98 9.52 -18.38
C GLU A 144 -0.84 8.96 -17.50
N PRO A 145 -1.07 8.77 -16.19
CA PRO A 145 -0.05 8.29 -15.29
C PRO A 145 0.19 6.78 -15.49
N LEU A 146 1.32 6.47 -16.13
CA LEU A 146 1.87 5.13 -16.18
C LEU A 146 2.41 4.73 -14.81
N GLY A 147 1.78 3.72 -14.19
CA GLY A 147 2.20 3.16 -12.91
C GLY A 147 1.66 3.85 -11.65
N LYS A 148 1.80 3.15 -10.53
CA LYS A 148 1.36 3.54 -9.19
C LYS A 148 2.07 4.78 -8.69
N THR A 149 3.38 4.89 -8.93
CA THR A 149 4.22 5.96 -8.37
C THR A 149 3.84 7.32 -8.96
N LYS A 150 3.63 7.39 -10.27
CA LYS A 150 3.20 8.60 -10.96
C LYS A 150 1.81 9.02 -10.52
N LEU A 151 0.86 8.07 -10.44
CA LEU A 151 -0.49 8.34 -9.93
C LEU A 151 -0.47 8.87 -8.48
N ARG A 152 0.30 8.22 -7.60
CA ARG A 152 0.45 8.66 -6.21
C ARG A 152 1.01 10.08 -6.11
N SER A 153 1.98 10.43 -6.97
CA SER A 153 2.54 11.78 -7.03
C SER A 153 1.47 12.82 -7.38
N LEU A 154 0.60 12.54 -8.36
CA LEU A 154 -0.53 13.39 -8.72
C LEU A 154 -1.49 13.58 -7.54
N LEU A 155 -1.94 12.48 -6.91
CA LEU A 155 -2.88 12.52 -5.78
C LEU A 155 -2.31 13.18 -4.51
N ARG A 156 -0.97 13.21 -4.35
CA ARG A 156 -0.31 13.97 -3.27
C ARG A 156 -0.31 15.46 -3.52
N ARG A 157 -0.29 15.90 -4.78
CA ARG A 157 -0.28 17.31 -5.18
C ARG A 157 -1.68 17.90 -5.29
N GLN A 158 -2.71 17.06 -5.28
CA GLN A 158 -4.11 17.45 -5.25
C GLN A 158 -4.40 18.45 -4.13
N ARG A 159 -5.11 19.53 -4.45
CA ARG A 159 -5.55 20.57 -3.51
C ARG A 159 -7.03 20.88 -3.73
N ALA A 160 -7.73 21.16 -2.64
CA ALA A 160 -9.07 21.73 -2.71
C ALA A 160 -9.02 23.16 -3.27
N SER A 161 -10.02 23.52 -4.06
CA SER A 161 -10.18 24.89 -4.56
C SER A 161 -11.46 25.55 -4.05
N ARG A 162 -11.38 26.86 -3.79
CA ARG A 162 -12.54 27.72 -3.51
C ARG A 162 -13.26 28.15 -4.79
N GLU A 163 -12.59 28.07 -5.94
CA GLU A 163 -13.17 28.40 -7.24
C GLU A 163 -13.84 27.17 -7.84
N ALA A 164 -15.15 27.23 -8.05
CA ALA A 164 -15.95 26.10 -8.54
C ALA A 164 -15.43 25.54 -9.87
N ALA A 165 -15.09 26.39 -10.84
CA ALA A 165 -14.56 25.94 -12.13
C ALA A 165 -13.25 25.14 -11.97
N ARG A 166 -12.35 25.62 -11.11
CA ARG A 166 -11.06 24.96 -10.84
C ARG A 166 -11.24 23.66 -10.05
N ALA A 167 -12.15 23.63 -9.07
CA ALA A 167 -12.47 22.42 -8.32
C ALA A 167 -13.01 21.31 -9.23
N VAL A 168 -13.95 21.65 -10.14
CA VAL A 168 -14.53 20.72 -11.12
C VAL A 168 -13.48 20.26 -12.13
N SER A 169 -12.64 21.19 -12.62
CA SER A 169 -11.53 20.88 -13.53
C SER A 169 -10.55 19.87 -12.94
N GLU A 170 -10.10 20.12 -11.70
CA GLU A 170 -9.18 19.23 -10.99
C GLU A 170 -9.84 17.87 -10.71
N ALA A 171 -11.11 17.85 -10.29
CA ALA A 171 -11.85 16.62 -10.03
C ALA A 171 -11.99 15.76 -11.30
N LEU A 172 -12.30 16.37 -12.45
CA LEU A 172 -12.38 15.68 -13.73
C LEU A 172 -11.01 15.16 -14.19
N ALA A 173 -9.96 16.00 -14.12
CA ALA A 173 -8.61 15.62 -14.52
C ALA A 173 -8.05 14.46 -13.68
N LEU A 174 -8.24 14.50 -12.36
CA LEU A 174 -7.79 13.43 -11.47
C LEU A 174 -8.65 12.18 -11.60
N THR A 175 -9.96 12.31 -11.83
CA THR A 175 -10.84 11.15 -12.11
C THR A 175 -10.38 10.43 -13.37
N TYR A 176 -10.11 11.17 -14.46
CA TYR A 176 -9.53 10.61 -15.69
C TYR A 176 -8.19 9.91 -15.41
N ALA A 177 -7.27 10.57 -14.72
CA ALA A 177 -5.95 10.04 -14.43
C ALA A 177 -6.00 8.74 -13.61
N VAL A 178 -6.93 8.65 -12.65
CA VAL A 178 -7.16 7.46 -11.83
C VAL A 178 -7.76 6.33 -12.67
N LEU A 179 -8.80 6.61 -13.45
CA LEU A 179 -9.40 5.64 -14.35
C LEU A 179 -8.35 5.06 -15.29
N TYR A 180 -7.64 5.94 -16.00
CA TYR A 180 -6.53 5.57 -16.88
C TYR A 180 -5.53 4.65 -16.17
N ALA A 181 -5.06 5.06 -14.99
CA ALA A 181 -4.01 4.31 -14.31
C ALA A 181 -4.44 2.91 -13.85
N VAL A 182 -5.72 2.72 -13.55
CA VAL A 182 -6.25 1.44 -13.06
C VAL A 182 -6.70 0.55 -14.19
N ILE A 183 -7.44 1.08 -15.18
CA ILE A 183 -8.09 0.27 -16.23
C ILE A 183 -7.33 0.29 -17.56
N CYS A 184 -6.71 1.41 -17.94
CA CYS A 184 -6.09 1.57 -19.26
C CYS A 184 -4.59 1.25 -19.26
N ASN A 185 -3.91 1.40 -18.12
CA ASN A 185 -2.51 0.98 -18.01
C ASN A 185 -2.35 -0.50 -18.41
N PRO A 186 -1.29 -0.85 -19.16
CA PRO A 186 -1.07 -2.21 -19.66
C PRO A 186 -1.05 -3.21 -18.50
N LEU A 187 -1.57 -4.42 -18.72
CA LEU A 187 -1.53 -5.45 -17.67
C LEU A 187 -0.09 -5.90 -17.39
N LYS A 188 0.71 -6.03 -18.46
CA LYS A 188 2.13 -6.35 -18.38
C LYS A 188 2.94 -5.09 -18.10
N ALA A 189 4.07 -5.27 -17.42
CA ALA A 189 4.99 -4.18 -17.14
C ALA A 189 5.54 -3.60 -18.48
N PRO A 190 5.62 -2.27 -18.61
CA PRO A 190 6.34 -1.60 -19.69
C PRO A 190 7.76 -2.13 -19.88
N SER A 191 8.27 -2.09 -21.11
CA SER A 191 9.57 -2.66 -21.49
C SER A 191 10.74 -2.05 -20.70
N ASP A 192 10.73 -0.74 -20.48
CA ASP A 192 11.74 -0.04 -19.68
C ASP A 192 11.78 -0.54 -18.22
N LEU A 193 10.61 -0.78 -17.62
CA LEU A 193 10.51 -1.35 -16.28
C LEU A 193 10.95 -2.81 -16.24
N LEU A 194 10.62 -3.60 -17.27
CA LEU A 194 11.05 -5.00 -17.40
C LEU A 194 12.57 -5.10 -17.48
N VAL A 195 13.22 -4.30 -18.34
CA VAL A 195 14.69 -4.28 -18.47
C VAL A 195 15.33 -3.94 -17.12
N ARG A 196 14.88 -2.90 -16.44
CA ARG A 196 15.40 -2.51 -15.11
C ARG A 196 15.25 -3.62 -14.08
N ALA A 197 14.11 -4.31 -14.08
CA ALA A 197 13.86 -5.41 -13.17
C ALA A 197 14.78 -6.61 -13.46
N GLN A 198 15.00 -6.93 -14.73
CA GLN A 198 15.89 -7.99 -15.18
C GLN A 198 17.36 -7.65 -14.87
N GLU A 199 17.81 -6.43 -15.14
CA GLU A 199 19.15 -5.94 -14.78
C GLU A 199 19.40 -6.07 -13.28
N PHE A 200 18.43 -5.62 -12.46
CA PHE A 200 18.56 -5.72 -11.02
C PHE A 200 18.61 -7.18 -10.53
N ARG A 201 17.75 -8.06 -11.07
CA ARG A 201 17.80 -9.49 -10.79
C ARG A 201 19.12 -10.12 -11.26
N GLY A 202 19.66 -9.67 -12.39
CA GLY A 202 20.94 -10.12 -12.95
C GLY A 202 22.11 -9.82 -12.01
N ARG A 203 22.08 -8.67 -11.32
CA ARG A 203 23.07 -8.32 -10.29
C ARG A 203 23.00 -9.24 -9.07
N LEU A 204 21.80 -9.70 -8.69
CA LEU A 204 21.58 -10.66 -7.59
C LEU A 204 21.86 -12.11 -8.03
N ARG A 205 23.03 -12.35 -8.62
CA ARG A 205 23.53 -13.67 -9.02
C ARG A 205 24.92 -13.92 -8.44
N GLY A 206 25.41 -15.16 -8.54
CA GLY A 206 26.75 -15.54 -8.07
C GLY A 206 26.98 -15.19 -6.60
N VAL A 207 28.10 -14.52 -6.32
CA VAL A 207 28.51 -14.13 -4.96
C VAL A 207 27.44 -13.30 -4.25
N LEU A 208 26.81 -12.33 -4.93
CA LEU A 208 25.82 -11.48 -4.28
C LEU A 208 24.57 -12.27 -3.88
N LYS A 209 24.18 -13.27 -4.68
CA LYS A 209 23.10 -14.19 -4.29
C LYS A 209 23.50 -15.00 -3.06
N ALA A 210 24.73 -15.51 -2.99
CA ALA A 210 25.22 -16.27 -1.85
C ALA A 210 25.22 -15.42 -0.56
N VAL A 211 25.71 -14.18 -0.64
CA VAL A 211 25.70 -13.21 0.48
C VAL A 211 24.27 -12.95 0.95
N TYR A 212 23.35 -12.58 0.05
CA TYR A 212 21.95 -12.35 0.42
C TYR A 212 21.29 -13.60 0.99
N THR A 213 21.65 -14.79 0.52
CA THR A 213 21.13 -16.07 1.06
C THR A 213 21.62 -16.30 2.49
N ALA A 214 22.92 -16.09 2.75
CA ALA A 214 23.50 -16.23 4.08
C ALA A 214 22.90 -15.22 5.08
N VAL A 215 22.75 -13.96 4.67
CA VAL A 215 22.10 -12.92 5.48
C VAL A 215 20.63 -13.27 5.71
N ALA A 216 19.90 -13.78 4.71
CA ALA A 216 18.51 -14.19 4.86
C ALA A 216 18.31 -15.44 5.72
N ALA A 217 19.29 -16.34 5.76
CA ALA A 217 19.27 -17.50 6.65
C ALA A 217 19.54 -17.12 8.13
N THR A 218 20.25 -16.01 8.37
CA THR A 218 20.67 -15.59 9.72
C THR A 218 19.50 -15.43 10.71
N PRO A 219 18.39 -14.73 10.38
CA PRO A 219 17.22 -14.68 11.26
C PRO A 219 16.59 -16.05 11.55
N LEU A 220 16.55 -16.94 10.55
CA LEU A 220 15.98 -18.29 10.69
C LEU A 220 16.82 -19.14 11.63
N LEU A 221 18.14 -19.11 11.47
CA LEU A 221 19.08 -19.79 12.34
C LEU A 221 19.07 -19.21 13.75
N SER A 222 18.94 -17.89 13.90
CA SER A 222 18.81 -17.22 15.21
C SER A 222 17.53 -17.65 15.93
N THR A 223 16.42 -17.75 15.19
CA THR A 223 15.13 -18.24 15.72
C THR A 223 15.24 -19.69 16.16
N LEU A 224 15.84 -20.55 15.33
CA LEU A 224 16.06 -21.96 15.65
C LEU A 224 16.95 -22.11 16.88
N PHE A 225 18.05 -21.36 16.96
CA PHE A 225 18.96 -21.36 18.10
C PHE A 225 18.24 -20.99 19.40
N VAL A 226 17.45 -19.91 19.40
CA VAL A 226 16.67 -19.50 20.59
C VAL A 226 15.62 -20.54 20.95
N ALA A 227 14.92 -21.13 19.97
CA ALA A 227 13.94 -22.18 20.21
C ALA A 227 14.56 -23.43 20.86
N VAL A 228 15.68 -23.93 20.32
CA VAL A 228 16.40 -25.10 20.85
C VAL A 228 16.95 -24.81 22.25
N THR A 229 17.53 -23.62 22.46
CA THR A 229 18.13 -23.25 23.76
C THR A 229 17.07 -23.03 24.85
N ALA A 230 15.90 -22.51 24.48
CA ALA A 230 14.80 -22.27 25.42
C ALA A 230 13.99 -23.54 25.73
N LEU A 231 13.98 -24.55 24.85
CA LEU A 231 13.13 -25.73 24.97
C LEU A 231 13.29 -26.49 26.31
N PRO A 232 14.50 -26.82 26.79
CA PRO A 232 14.67 -27.54 28.07
C PRO A 232 14.12 -26.73 29.24
N THR A 233 14.29 -25.41 29.19
CA THR A 233 13.78 -24.50 30.20
C THR A 233 12.26 -24.43 30.20
N ILE A 234 11.64 -24.36 29.02
CA ILE A 234 10.18 -24.31 28.89
C ILE A 234 9.58 -25.61 29.45
N VAL A 235 10.19 -26.76 29.13
CA VAL A 235 9.76 -28.08 29.65
C VAL A 235 9.89 -28.14 31.18
N ALA A 236 11.04 -27.74 31.73
CA ALA A 236 11.25 -27.72 33.19
C ALA A 236 10.35 -26.70 33.91
N GLY A 237 10.06 -25.57 33.28
CA GLY A 237 9.17 -24.53 33.79
C GLY A 237 7.70 -24.96 33.84
N LEU A 238 7.24 -25.68 32.81
CA LEU A 238 5.91 -26.30 32.78
C LEU A 238 5.75 -27.36 33.87
N GLN A 239 6.83 -28.08 34.22
CA GLN A 239 6.82 -29.09 35.27
C GLN A 239 6.88 -28.49 36.69
N SER A 240 7.45 -27.30 36.87
CA SER A 240 7.78 -26.74 38.20
C SER A 240 6.95 -25.53 38.63
N LEU A 241 6.09 -24.96 37.77
CA LEU A 241 5.25 -23.76 38.03
C LEU A 241 6.03 -22.51 38.54
N LYS A 242 7.37 -22.50 38.48
CA LYS A 242 8.22 -21.52 39.17
C LYS A 242 9.10 -20.64 38.27
N THR A 243 8.90 -20.60 36.95
CA THR A 243 9.79 -19.82 36.06
C THR A 243 9.08 -18.81 35.15
N PRO A 244 8.36 -17.81 35.69
CA PRO A 244 7.74 -16.74 34.89
C PRO A 244 8.76 -15.83 34.18
N GLU A 245 9.95 -15.65 34.75
CA GLU A 245 10.98 -14.76 34.17
C GLU A 245 11.55 -15.30 32.85
N MET A 246 11.96 -16.58 32.82
CA MET A 246 12.49 -17.23 31.61
C MET A 246 11.48 -17.25 30.46
N LEU A 247 10.20 -17.51 30.78
CA LEU A 247 9.12 -17.47 29.81
C LEU A 247 8.97 -16.05 29.23
N THR A 248 9.03 -15.03 30.08
CA THR A 248 8.98 -13.62 29.68
C THR A 248 10.14 -13.24 28.75
N HIS A 249 11.37 -13.67 29.07
CA HIS A 249 12.55 -13.41 28.23
C HIS A 249 12.44 -14.08 26.87
N PHE A 250 11.96 -15.33 26.84
CA PHE A 250 11.72 -16.05 25.60
C PHE A 250 10.63 -15.37 24.75
N THR A 251 9.51 -14.98 25.35
CA THR A 251 8.42 -14.27 24.66
C THR A 251 8.90 -12.94 24.08
N ILE A 252 9.72 -12.19 24.81
CA ILE A 252 10.26 -10.91 24.31
C ILE A 252 11.26 -11.14 23.16
N ALA A 253 12.09 -12.18 23.22
CA ALA A 253 13.06 -12.50 22.18
C ALA A 253 12.41 -13.08 20.90
N ILE A 254 11.36 -13.90 21.02
CA ILE A 254 10.77 -14.60 19.87
C ILE A 254 10.02 -13.65 18.92
N ILE A 255 9.47 -12.55 19.45
CA ILE A 255 8.73 -11.55 18.65
C ILE A 255 9.63 -10.92 17.56
N PRO A 256 10.74 -10.23 17.87
CA PRO A 256 11.60 -9.62 16.86
C PRO A 256 12.25 -10.65 15.92
N LEU A 257 12.55 -11.85 16.44
CA LEU A 257 13.08 -12.97 15.65
C LEU A 257 12.07 -13.46 14.61
N SER A 258 10.79 -13.55 14.97
CA SER A 258 9.73 -13.96 14.05
C SER A 258 9.57 -12.97 12.90
N PHE A 259 9.55 -11.67 13.18
CA PHE A 259 9.47 -10.64 12.14
C PHE A 259 10.70 -10.63 11.24
N SER A 260 11.90 -10.76 11.82
CA SER A 260 13.15 -10.85 11.05
C SER A 260 13.20 -12.11 10.18
N SER A 261 12.66 -13.22 10.68
CA SER A 261 12.52 -14.48 9.94
C SER A 261 11.57 -14.37 8.75
N VAL A 262 10.44 -13.65 8.89
CA VAL A 262 9.54 -13.36 7.76
C VAL A 262 10.26 -12.60 6.66
N VAL A 263 11.08 -11.60 7.01
CA VAL A 263 11.93 -10.88 6.04
C VAL A 263 12.91 -11.84 5.36
N GLY A 264 13.59 -12.70 6.13
CA GLY A 264 14.47 -13.73 5.60
C GLY A 264 13.77 -14.67 4.61
N ILE A 265 12.60 -15.19 4.96
CA ILE A 265 11.77 -16.07 4.11
C ILE A 265 11.42 -15.36 2.80
N PHE A 266 10.91 -14.12 2.85
CA PHE A 266 10.59 -13.37 1.65
C PHE A 266 11.82 -13.11 0.77
N THR A 267 12.97 -12.81 1.36
CA THR A 267 14.21 -12.68 0.60
C THR A 267 14.58 -14.00 -0.09
N LEU A 268 14.54 -15.13 0.62
CA LEU A 268 14.86 -16.44 0.05
C LEU A 268 13.88 -16.80 -1.09
N GLU A 269 12.58 -16.67 -0.85
CA GLU A 269 11.56 -16.88 -1.89
C GLU A 269 11.81 -16.00 -3.12
N ALA A 270 12.25 -14.75 -2.94
CA ALA A 270 12.61 -13.88 -4.05
C ALA A 270 13.82 -14.44 -4.82
N LEU A 271 14.93 -14.70 -4.14
CA LEU A 271 16.21 -15.11 -4.75
C LEU A 271 16.14 -16.45 -5.48
N PHE A 272 15.31 -17.38 -5.01
CA PHE A 272 15.14 -18.72 -5.60
C PHE A 272 13.98 -18.81 -6.59
N SER A 273 13.14 -17.78 -6.69
CA SER A 273 12.08 -17.75 -7.68
C SER A 273 12.63 -17.69 -9.12
N ARG A 274 12.05 -18.52 -10.00
CA ARG A 274 12.24 -18.42 -11.46
C ARG A 274 11.40 -17.29 -12.08
N ARG A 275 10.23 -17.00 -11.50
CA ARG A 275 9.26 -16.00 -11.99
C ARG A 275 9.64 -14.60 -11.50
N LEU A 276 9.79 -13.65 -12.43
CA LEU A 276 10.14 -12.27 -12.11
C LEU A 276 9.08 -11.58 -11.23
N THR A 277 7.80 -11.91 -11.45
CA THR A 277 6.68 -11.46 -10.59
C THR A 277 6.87 -11.84 -9.11
N VAL A 278 7.22 -13.10 -8.83
CA VAL A 278 7.42 -13.56 -7.45
C VAL A 278 8.68 -12.92 -6.87
N PHE A 279 9.76 -12.85 -7.64
CA PHE A 279 11.00 -12.17 -7.23
C PHE A 279 10.75 -10.73 -6.77
N LEU A 280 10.06 -9.92 -7.58
CA LEU A 280 9.81 -8.51 -7.24
C LEU A 280 8.83 -8.32 -6.09
N ARG A 281 7.77 -9.13 -6.01
CA ARG A 281 6.76 -9.01 -4.95
C ARG A 281 7.33 -9.41 -3.60
N ARG A 282 8.05 -10.53 -3.54
CA ARG A 282 8.66 -10.98 -2.29
C ARG A 282 9.77 -10.05 -1.83
N LEU A 283 10.57 -9.51 -2.75
CA LEU A 283 11.55 -8.50 -2.37
C LEU A 283 10.91 -7.17 -1.98
N HIS A 284 9.78 -6.78 -2.57
CA HIS A 284 8.99 -5.64 -2.09
C HIS A 284 8.53 -5.87 -0.64
N ASP A 285 8.05 -7.07 -0.32
CA ASP A 285 7.56 -7.41 1.01
C ASP A 285 8.71 -7.48 2.03
N ALA A 286 9.84 -8.09 1.69
CA ALA A 286 11.05 -8.10 2.52
C ALA A 286 11.61 -6.70 2.80
N THR A 287 11.32 -5.74 1.92
CA THR A 287 11.75 -4.35 2.04
C THR A 287 10.65 -3.42 2.58
N ASP A 288 9.64 -3.97 3.27
CA ASP A 288 8.64 -3.17 3.97
C ASP A 288 9.22 -2.61 5.28
N GLY A 289 9.32 -1.28 5.38
CA GLY A 289 9.89 -0.60 6.54
C GLY A 289 9.15 -0.85 7.86
N ARG A 290 7.91 -1.37 7.83
CA ARG A 290 7.18 -1.76 9.03
C ARG A 290 7.92 -2.84 9.83
N TYR A 291 8.63 -3.75 9.16
CA TYR A 291 9.45 -4.76 9.84
C TYR A 291 10.57 -4.11 10.64
N LEU A 292 11.24 -3.09 10.11
CA LEU A 292 12.31 -2.39 10.83
C LEU A 292 11.83 -1.68 12.09
N VAL A 293 10.65 -1.05 12.05
CA VAL A 293 10.08 -0.38 13.22
C VAL A 293 9.79 -1.40 14.33
N ILE A 294 9.16 -2.52 13.97
CA ILE A 294 8.83 -3.58 14.94
C ILE A 294 10.10 -4.21 15.49
N VAL A 295 11.03 -4.61 14.61
CA VAL A 295 12.29 -5.24 15.00
C VAL A 295 13.11 -4.31 15.89
N ALA A 296 13.21 -3.00 15.58
CA ALA A 296 13.92 -2.04 16.42
C ALA A 296 13.30 -1.88 17.81
N LEU A 297 11.97 -1.72 17.89
CA LEU A 297 11.25 -1.57 19.16
C LEU A 297 11.46 -2.76 20.09
N PHE A 298 11.31 -3.98 19.55
CA PHE A 298 11.44 -5.20 20.36
C PHE A 298 12.89 -5.59 20.60
N THR A 299 13.83 -5.22 19.73
CA THR A 299 15.27 -5.38 20.00
C THR A 299 15.71 -4.52 21.18
N PHE A 300 15.23 -3.26 21.25
CA PHE A 300 15.48 -2.40 22.40
C PHE A 300 14.95 -3.03 23.70
N LEU A 301 13.73 -3.57 23.68
CA LEU A 301 13.18 -4.26 24.84
C LEU A 301 14.00 -5.51 25.22
N ALA A 302 14.42 -6.30 24.23
CA ALA A 302 15.23 -7.51 24.44
C ALA A 302 16.62 -7.21 25.02
N LEU A 303 17.22 -6.06 24.69
CA LEU A 303 18.51 -5.61 25.22
C LEU A 303 18.46 -5.22 26.71
N ASN A 304 17.29 -4.83 27.21
CA ASN A 304 17.10 -4.48 28.62
C ASN A 304 16.90 -5.70 29.53
N LEU A 305 16.88 -6.90 28.96
CA LEU A 305 16.72 -8.15 29.69
C LEU A 305 18.09 -8.79 29.96
N SER A 306 18.32 -9.19 31.20
CA SER A 306 19.62 -9.50 31.83
C SER A 306 20.34 -10.77 31.34
N ARG A 307 20.07 -11.28 30.13
CA ARG A 307 20.73 -12.47 29.55
C ARG A 307 21.36 -12.21 28.18
N SER A 308 22.68 -12.34 28.13
CA SER A 308 23.55 -12.00 27.00
C SER A 308 23.33 -12.84 25.73
N ILE A 309 22.93 -14.11 25.85
CA ILE A 309 22.87 -15.04 24.71
C ILE A 309 21.64 -14.80 23.81
N PHE A 310 20.45 -14.56 24.37
CA PHE A 310 19.26 -14.23 23.56
C PHE A 310 19.35 -12.83 22.98
N ALA A 311 19.91 -11.88 23.74
CA ALA A 311 20.18 -10.54 23.25
C ALA A 311 21.10 -10.57 22.01
N ALA A 312 22.17 -11.36 22.03
CA ALA A 312 23.06 -11.51 20.87
C ALA A 312 22.33 -12.06 19.63
N ALA A 313 21.53 -13.12 19.79
CA ALA A 313 20.74 -13.69 18.68
C ALA A 313 19.74 -12.68 18.10
N VAL A 314 19.06 -11.91 18.95
CA VAL A 314 18.14 -10.84 18.54
C VAL A 314 18.89 -9.74 17.80
N CYS A 315 20.03 -9.28 18.30
CA CYS A 315 20.83 -8.23 17.65
C CYS A 315 21.36 -8.65 16.27
N VAL A 316 21.91 -9.86 16.17
CA VAL A 316 22.40 -10.41 14.90
C VAL A 316 21.25 -10.54 13.89
N SER A 317 20.10 -11.04 14.34
CA SER A 317 18.90 -11.14 13.51
C SER A 317 18.37 -9.76 13.07
N ALA A 318 18.36 -8.77 13.97
CA ALA A 318 17.94 -7.41 13.68
C ALA A 318 18.87 -6.70 12.68
N LEU A 319 20.18 -6.93 12.79
CA LEU A 319 21.17 -6.43 11.83
C LEU A 319 20.93 -7.05 10.45
N ALA A 320 20.76 -8.38 10.38
CA ALA A 320 20.45 -9.07 9.13
C ALA A 320 19.15 -8.55 8.52
N CYS A 321 18.08 -8.40 9.30
CA CYS A 321 16.81 -7.79 8.85
C CYS A 321 17.02 -6.39 8.29
N THR A 322 17.80 -5.55 8.98
CA THR A 322 18.13 -4.19 8.53
C THR A 322 18.86 -4.19 7.19
N MET A 323 19.87 -5.05 7.03
CA MET A 323 20.59 -5.21 5.78
C MET A 323 19.66 -5.66 4.64
N LEU A 324 18.80 -6.65 4.86
CA LEU A 324 17.88 -7.18 3.84
C LEU A 324 16.82 -6.16 3.42
N THR A 325 16.34 -5.34 4.36
CA THR A 325 15.37 -4.29 4.05
C THR A 325 16.02 -3.08 3.37
N ALA A 326 17.21 -2.65 3.82
CA ALA A 326 17.84 -1.41 3.36
C ALA A 326 18.74 -1.58 2.13
N ALA A 327 19.57 -2.64 2.06
CA ALA A 327 20.57 -2.80 1.00
C ALA A 327 19.98 -2.80 -0.42
N PRO A 328 18.79 -3.40 -0.69
CA PRO A 328 18.17 -3.31 -2.01
C PRO A 328 17.94 -1.87 -2.48
N TYR A 329 17.69 -0.93 -1.56
CA TYR A 329 17.47 0.48 -1.89
C TYR A 329 18.73 1.18 -2.40
N LEU A 330 19.93 0.61 -2.28
CA LEU A 330 21.14 1.16 -2.91
C LEU A 330 21.03 1.10 -4.44
N SER A 331 20.29 0.13 -4.99
CA SER A 331 20.02 0.01 -6.42
C SER A 331 18.96 0.99 -6.89
N ARG A 332 19.34 1.91 -7.79
CA ARG A 332 18.39 2.81 -8.47
C ARG A 332 17.30 2.04 -9.21
N ASN A 333 17.66 0.95 -9.88
CA ASN A 333 16.70 0.11 -10.61
C ASN A 333 15.68 -0.50 -9.66
N PHE A 334 16.11 -0.99 -8.49
CA PHE A 334 15.19 -1.54 -7.50
C PHE A 334 14.20 -0.48 -7.00
N ARG A 335 14.68 0.72 -6.65
CA ARG A 335 13.81 1.82 -6.17
C ARG A 335 12.67 2.12 -7.14
N LEU A 336 12.95 2.10 -8.44
CA LEU A 336 11.96 2.34 -9.50
C LEU A 336 10.96 1.18 -9.63
N VAL A 337 11.44 -0.06 -9.75
CA VAL A 337 10.55 -1.23 -9.98
C VAL A 337 9.76 -1.62 -8.73
N ARG A 338 10.32 -1.41 -7.53
CA ARG A 338 9.66 -1.70 -6.25
C ARG A 338 8.34 -0.95 -6.13
N GLY A 339 8.30 0.31 -6.59
CA GLY A 339 7.07 1.10 -6.61
C GLY A 339 5.93 0.42 -7.39
N GLU A 340 6.28 -0.38 -8.39
CA GLU A 340 5.37 -0.93 -9.39
C GLU A 340 5.10 -2.43 -9.25
N ALA A 341 5.73 -3.11 -8.27
CA ALA A 341 5.72 -4.57 -8.10
C ALA A 341 4.32 -5.22 -8.11
N TYR A 342 3.31 -4.49 -7.61
CA TYR A 342 1.91 -4.93 -7.52
C TYR A 342 0.98 -4.23 -8.53
N TRP A 343 1.51 -3.37 -9.39
CA TRP A 343 0.73 -2.58 -10.35
C TRP A 343 0.68 -3.19 -11.75
N PHE A 344 1.63 -4.08 -12.05
CA PHE A 344 1.76 -4.80 -13.31
C PHE A 344 1.99 -6.31 -13.09
N LYS A 345 1.80 -7.09 -14.14
CA LYS A 345 2.35 -8.44 -14.29
C LYS A 345 3.79 -8.35 -14.81
N TRP A 346 4.66 -9.18 -14.26
CA TRP A 346 6.09 -9.22 -14.57
C TRP A 346 6.46 -10.61 -15.08
N ASP A 347 5.69 -11.09 -16.04
CA ASP A 347 5.84 -12.39 -16.69
C ASP A 347 6.57 -12.28 -18.02
#